data_AF-A0A7C3B7T5-F1
#
_entry.id   AF-A0A7C3B7T5-F1
#
_cell.length_a   1.000
_cell.length_b   1.000
_cell.length_c   1.000
_cell.angle_alpha   90.00
_cell.angle_beta   90.00
_cell.angle_gamma   90.00
#
_symmetry.space_group_name_H-M   'P 1'
#
loop_
_entity.id
_entity.type
_entity.pdbx_description
1 polymer ?
#
loop_
_entity_poly.entity_id
_entity_poly.type
_entity_poly.pdbx_seq_one_letter_code
_entity_poly.pdbx_strand_id
1 'polypeptide(L)'
;MREFKDEKTGRTIKQLTSTGNNVHLYFTENSFDAHKNEIIFRSDRASGEDRAPHEDPLYNIFRMDLDTGEIVQLTDEAESVHSVTKTPDSRIVVYIVGNKIKKLDMETGETTVIYEEVGNYNLGAPSIAPNRRYIGFCRNEKVNVPSGPNYTGFKERYYLVKDGRITLAYLDGSGGFDVFKDTHQVGHFQFCPDDSTIAMYCHEGPWHLVTQRIWLLDLVAREARPCFRQGEQDSVGHEFWTQDGYIFFDDRGPGHDGTITSSRTQAVATEVPVKERTMIPFVGLADRNGNLVKRINMPYYCNHYHANPDHTLLVGDDVDDLVLIDISGDEARLEVLCTHKTSWHTQSSHCHPTWSWDGKRILYASDCSGRVNLYMIEV
;
A
#
# COMPACT_ATOMS: atom_id res chain seq x y z
N MET A 1 -2.28 5.13 25.04
CA MET A 1 -3.55 5.02 24.28
C MET A 1 -4.59 5.95 24.88
N ARG A 2 -5.50 6.49 24.06
CA ARG A 2 -6.70 7.22 24.55
C ARG A 2 -7.89 6.96 23.62
N GLU A 3 -9.08 7.15 24.14
CA GLU A 3 -10.33 7.04 23.37
C GLU A 3 -11.08 8.37 23.35
N PHE A 4 -11.76 8.63 22.25
CA PHE A 4 -12.63 9.79 22.10
C PHE A 4 -13.75 9.49 21.10
N LYS A 5 -14.75 10.36 21.06
CA LYS A 5 -15.87 10.26 20.13
C LYS A 5 -15.60 11.12 18.91
N ASP A 6 -15.83 10.56 17.73
CA ASP A 6 -15.88 11.33 16.49
C ASP A 6 -17.03 12.34 16.58
N GLU A 7 -16.76 13.59 16.22
CA GLU A 7 -17.75 14.68 16.32
C GLU A 7 -18.90 14.52 15.32
N LYS A 8 -18.64 13.89 14.16
CA LYS A 8 -19.58 13.75 13.06
C LYS A 8 -20.46 12.50 13.19
N THR A 9 -19.88 11.37 13.58
CA THR A 9 -20.58 10.07 13.61
C THR A 9 -20.88 9.56 15.02
N GLY A 10 -20.22 10.10 16.05
CA GLY A 10 -20.34 9.60 17.42
C GLY A 10 -19.71 8.21 17.64
N ARG A 11 -19.00 7.66 16.64
CA ARG A 11 -18.22 6.42 16.79
C ARG A 11 -17.04 6.66 17.72
N THR A 12 -16.64 5.61 18.45
CA THR A 12 -15.46 5.67 19.31
C THR A 12 -14.20 5.46 18.47
N ILE A 13 -13.23 6.36 18.60
CA ILE A 13 -11.90 6.25 18.00
C ILE A 13 -10.89 6.01 19.11
N LYS A 14 -10.03 5.00 18.93
CA LYS A 14 -8.89 4.73 19.80
C LYS A 14 -7.61 5.26 19.16
N GLN A 15 -6.98 6.26 19.76
CA GLN A 15 -5.63 6.68 19.39
C GLN A 15 -4.61 5.76 20.06
N LEU A 16 -3.83 5.07 19.24
CA LEU A 16 -2.86 4.06 19.66
C LEU A 16 -1.53 4.69 20.08
N THR A 17 -1.06 5.68 19.32
CA THR A 17 0.27 6.31 19.52
C THR A 17 0.16 7.81 19.82
N SER A 18 1.18 8.36 20.50
CA SER A 18 1.25 9.79 20.82
C SER A 18 2.69 10.35 20.87
N THR A 19 3.68 9.54 20.51
CA THR A 19 5.11 9.90 20.60
C THR A 19 5.79 9.53 19.29
N GLY A 20 6.61 10.45 18.76
CA GLY A 20 7.21 10.34 17.43
C GLY A 20 6.18 10.38 16.30
N ASN A 21 6.66 10.13 15.09
CA ASN A 21 5.87 9.79 13.91
C ASN A 21 5.68 8.26 13.86
N ASN A 22 4.46 7.83 13.55
CA ASN A 22 4.06 6.43 13.59
C ASN A 22 3.30 6.11 12.31
N VAL A 23 3.88 5.24 11.48
CA VAL A 23 3.37 4.93 10.15
C VAL A 23 3.11 3.44 10.10
N HIS A 24 1.87 3.05 9.89
CA HIS A 24 1.52 1.65 9.70
C HIS A 24 2.07 1.14 8.35
N LEU A 25 1.95 -0.16 8.09
CA LEU A 25 2.37 -0.73 6.81
C LEU A 25 1.50 -0.15 5.67
N TYR A 26 2.03 -0.11 4.45
CA TYR A 26 1.28 0.40 3.28
C TYR A 26 -0.02 -0.38 3.10
N PHE A 27 -1.08 0.19 2.54
CA PHE A 27 -2.43 -0.43 2.56
C PHE A 27 -2.53 -1.79 1.84
N THR A 28 -1.58 -2.14 0.97
CA THR A 28 -1.49 -3.47 0.36
C THR A 28 -0.89 -4.52 1.32
N GLU A 29 -0.42 -4.09 2.49
CA GLU A 29 0.16 -4.88 3.56
C GLU A 29 -0.68 -4.72 4.82
N ASN A 30 -0.85 -5.79 5.59
CA ASN A 30 -1.66 -5.72 6.81
C ASN A 30 -0.78 -5.56 8.05
N SER A 31 -0.97 -4.47 8.78
CA SER A 31 -0.23 -4.21 10.03
C SER A 31 -0.64 -5.13 11.18
N PHE A 32 -1.87 -5.64 11.18
CA PHE A 32 -2.34 -6.54 12.23
C PHE A 32 -1.65 -7.89 12.16
N ASP A 33 -1.40 -8.47 13.33
CA ASP A 33 -1.10 -9.89 13.44
C ASP A 33 -2.39 -10.73 13.27
N ALA A 34 -2.30 -11.84 12.55
CA ALA A 34 -3.46 -12.71 12.28
C ALA A 34 -3.86 -13.60 13.46
N HIS A 35 -3.02 -13.71 14.50
CA HIS A 35 -3.22 -14.61 15.63
C HIS A 35 -3.13 -13.91 16.98
N LYS A 36 -2.32 -12.86 17.09
CA LYS A 36 -2.11 -12.07 18.30
C LYS A 36 -2.86 -10.74 18.19
N ASN A 37 -3.20 -10.16 19.34
CA ASN A 37 -3.84 -8.85 19.38
C ASN A 37 -2.81 -7.72 19.28
N GLU A 38 -2.07 -7.68 18.17
CA GLU A 38 -0.88 -6.84 18.00
C GLU A 38 -0.85 -6.19 16.61
N ILE A 39 -0.10 -5.09 16.49
CA ILE A 39 0.24 -4.47 15.19
C ILE A 39 1.76 -4.30 15.03
N ILE A 40 2.22 -4.39 13.78
CA ILE A 40 3.56 -4.02 13.35
C ILE A 40 3.49 -2.67 12.61
N PHE A 41 4.39 -1.75 12.93
CA PHE A 41 4.41 -0.42 12.33
C PHE A 41 5.83 0.16 12.37
N ARG A 42 6.05 1.26 11.65
CA ARG A 42 7.29 2.02 11.67
C ARG A 42 7.17 3.22 12.59
N SER A 43 8.23 3.54 13.33
CA SER A 43 8.28 4.74 14.16
C SER A 43 9.70 5.30 14.28
N ASP A 44 9.80 6.60 14.45
CA ASP A 44 11.07 7.31 14.73
C ASP A 44 11.27 7.57 16.22
N ARG A 45 10.41 7.03 17.09
CA ARG A 45 10.42 7.25 18.53
C ARG A 45 11.76 6.95 19.23
N ALA A 46 12.58 6.09 18.64
CA ALA A 46 13.88 5.69 19.15
C ALA A 46 15.05 6.42 18.47
N SER A 47 14.78 7.30 17.51
CA SER A 47 15.82 8.02 16.75
C SER A 47 16.63 9.00 17.59
N GLY A 48 16.06 9.49 18.70
CA GLY A 48 16.64 10.58 19.48
C GLY A 48 16.52 11.95 18.80
N GLU A 49 15.79 12.04 17.68
CA GLU A 49 15.60 13.27 16.90
C GLU A 49 14.13 13.70 16.90
N ASP A 50 13.89 15.01 16.92
CA ASP A 50 12.53 15.58 16.88
C ASP A 50 12.21 16.12 15.49
N ARG A 51 11.92 15.23 14.54
CA ARG A 51 11.68 15.57 13.13
C ARG A 51 10.22 15.57 12.73
N ALA A 52 9.80 16.55 11.94
CA ALA A 52 8.48 16.59 11.29
C ALA A 52 8.32 15.44 10.28
N PRO A 53 7.07 15.03 9.95
CA PRO A 53 6.84 13.94 8.99
C PRO A 53 7.53 14.12 7.63
N HIS A 54 7.79 15.37 7.23
CA HIS A 54 8.39 15.77 5.95
C HIS A 54 9.91 16.01 6.02
N GLU A 55 10.54 15.80 7.18
CA GLU A 55 11.99 15.99 7.39
C GLU A 55 12.77 14.67 7.36
N ASP A 56 12.25 13.68 6.63
CA ASP A 56 12.83 12.34 6.47
C ASP A 56 13.29 11.70 7.80
N PRO A 57 12.37 11.47 8.76
CA PRO A 57 12.70 10.87 10.04
C PRO A 57 13.30 9.45 9.91
N LEU A 58 14.15 9.11 10.89
CA LEU A 58 14.79 7.79 10.99
C LEU A 58 13.81 6.76 11.57
N TYR A 59 13.18 5.99 10.69
CA TYR A 59 12.23 4.96 11.09
C TYR A 59 12.91 3.63 11.40
N ASN A 60 12.45 3.00 12.47
CA ASN A 60 12.68 1.58 12.77
C ASN A 60 11.33 0.86 12.92
N ILE A 61 11.34 -0.47 12.99
CA ILE A 61 10.14 -1.29 13.10
C ILE A 61 9.82 -1.53 14.58
N PHE A 62 8.53 -1.43 14.91
CA PHE A 62 7.99 -1.63 16.25
C PHE A 62 6.79 -2.56 16.20
N ARG A 63 6.57 -3.26 17.33
CA ARG A 63 5.34 -3.98 17.62
C ARG A 63 4.59 -3.29 18.73
N MET A 64 3.27 -3.24 18.64
CA MET A 64 2.40 -2.80 19.73
C MET A 64 1.44 -3.91 20.13
N ASP A 65 1.34 -4.19 21.42
CA ASP A 65 0.26 -4.97 22.01
C ASP A 65 -0.98 -4.07 22.18
N LEU A 66 -2.11 -4.46 21.58
CA LEU A 66 -3.31 -3.61 21.51
C LEU A 66 -4.16 -3.65 22.79
N ASP A 67 -3.93 -4.63 23.67
CA ASP A 67 -4.59 -4.77 24.95
C ASP A 67 -3.96 -3.82 25.99
N THR A 68 -2.64 -3.82 26.05
CA THR A 68 -1.83 -3.09 27.05
C THR A 68 -1.33 -1.75 26.54
N GLY A 69 -1.14 -1.62 25.23
CA GLY A 69 -0.46 -0.48 24.60
C GLY A 69 1.06 -0.50 24.76
N GLU A 70 1.65 -1.61 25.22
CA GLU A 70 3.09 -1.79 25.26
C GLU A 70 3.67 -1.77 23.85
N ILE A 71 4.78 -1.06 23.66
CA ILE A 71 5.45 -0.93 22.37
C ILE A 71 6.90 -1.37 22.49
N VAL A 72 7.29 -2.32 21.64
CA VAL A 72 8.61 -2.93 21.62
C VAL A 72 9.30 -2.61 20.29
N GLN A 73 10.54 -2.13 20.36
CA GLN A 73 11.40 -1.93 19.18
C GLN A 73 11.89 -3.28 18.66
N LEU A 74 11.77 -3.50 17.35
CA LEU A 74 12.13 -4.75 16.69
C LEU A 74 13.42 -4.64 15.88
N THR A 75 13.75 -3.45 15.39
CA THR A 75 14.97 -3.19 14.62
C THR A 75 15.68 -1.95 15.16
N ASP A 76 17.00 -1.91 14.99
CA ASP A 76 17.85 -0.77 15.36
C ASP A 76 18.83 -0.44 14.22
N GLU A 77 18.26 -0.04 13.09
CA GLU A 77 19.00 0.29 11.87
C GLU A 77 19.55 1.72 11.93
N ALA A 78 20.76 1.91 11.40
CA ALA A 78 21.41 3.22 11.30
C ALA A 78 20.84 4.10 10.17
N GLU A 79 20.18 3.48 9.19
CA GLU A 79 19.47 4.15 8.10
C GLU A 79 17.96 3.88 8.21
N SER A 80 17.14 4.76 7.65
CA SER A 80 15.68 4.70 7.82
C SER A 80 15.08 3.47 7.12
N VAL A 81 14.31 2.70 7.88
CA VAL A 81 13.56 1.56 7.37
C VAL A 81 12.41 2.03 6.49
N HIS A 82 12.38 1.51 5.27
CA HIS A 82 11.31 1.74 4.31
C HIS A 82 10.78 0.42 3.75
N SER A 83 9.57 0.46 3.17
CA SER A 83 8.88 -0.68 2.55
C SER A 83 8.96 -1.99 3.35
N VAL A 84 8.00 -2.18 4.26
CA VAL A 84 7.95 -3.33 5.17
C VAL A 84 6.77 -4.23 4.78
N THR A 85 7.03 -5.53 4.67
CA THR A 85 6.03 -6.60 4.52
C THR A 85 6.22 -7.63 5.63
N LYS A 86 5.22 -8.46 5.89
CA LYS A 86 5.31 -9.54 6.87
C LYS A 86 4.39 -10.70 6.53
N THR A 87 4.69 -11.88 7.07
CA THR A 87 3.70 -12.97 7.07
C THR A 87 2.48 -12.58 7.91
N PRO A 88 1.28 -13.17 7.67
CA PRO A 88 0.08 -12.81 8.42
C PRO A 88 0.23 -12.94 9.94
N ASP A 89 0.91 -14.00 10.39
CA ASP A 89 1.29 -14.29 11.79
C ASP A 89 2.50 -13.48 12.32
N SER A 90 2.99 -12.53 11.52
CA SER A 90 4.17 -11.70 11.76
C SER A 90 5.44 -12.48 12.10
N ARG A 91 5.50 -13.79 11.87
CA ARG A 91 6.67 -14.63 12.18
C ARG A 91 7.92 -14.18 11.43
N ILE A 92 7.73 -13.72 10.20
CA ILE A 92 8.78 -13.20 9.32
C ILE A 92 8.39 -11.75 8.96
N VAL A 93 9.30 -10.82 9.21
CA VAL A 93 9.20 -9.43 8.75
C VAL A 93 10.31 -9.18 7.74
N VAL A 94 9.99 -8.59 6.60
CA VAL A 94 10.96 -8.23 5.56
C VAL A 94 10.88 -6.74 5.30
N TYR A 95 12.02 -6.08 5.19
CA TYR A 95 12.10 -4.64 5.04
C TYR A 95 13.31 -4.19 4.25
N ILE A 96 13.28 -2.95 3.76
CA ILE A 96 14.39 -2.33 3.04
C ILE A 96 15.08 -1.29 3.92
N VAL A 97 16.41 -1.32 3.89
CA VAL A 97 17.29 -0.31 4.50
C VAL A 97 18.47 -0.06 3.56
N GLY A 98 18.67 1.20 3.16
CA GLY A 98 19.64 1.55 2.13
C GLY A 98 19.42 0.77 0.83
N ASN A 99 20.43 0.02 0.38
CA ASN A 99 20.39 -0.85 -0.80
C ASN A 99 20.12 -2.34 -0.46
N LYS A 100 19.67 -2.65 0.75
CA LYS A 100 19.54 -4.02 1.26
C LYS A 100 18.10 -4.35 1.57
N ILE A 101 17.72 -5.59 1.30
CA ILE A 101 16.50 -6.22 1.82
C ILE A 101 16.92 -7.15 2.96
N LYS A 102 16.34 -6.94 4.13
CA LYS A 102 16.60 -7.72 5.34
C LYS A 102 15.36 -8.49 5.77
N LYS A 103 15.60 -9.61 6.43
CA LYS A 103 14.60 -10.47 7.07
C LYS A 103 14.84 -10.44 8.57
N LEU A 104 13.80 -10.13 9.34
CA LEU A 104 13.73 -10.33 10.78
C LEU A 104 12.88 -11.56 11.08
N ASP A 105 13.48 -12.51 11.80
CA ASP A 105 12.83 -13.67 12.36
C ASP A 105 12.29 -13.33 13.77
N MET A 106 10.98 -13.25 13.93
CA MET A 106 10.35 -12.74 15.17
C MET A 106 10.36 -13.71 16.36
N GLU A 107 10.81 -14.96 16.19
CA GLU A 107 10.97 -15.92 17.28
C GLU A 107 12.38 -15.89 17.84
N THR A 108 13.37 -15.78 16.96
CA THR A 108 14.80 -15.76 17.33
C THR A 108 15.33 -14.34 17.58
N GLY A 109 14.69 -13.32 16.99
CA GLY A 109 15.20 -11.95 16.93
C GLY A 109 16.33 -11.77 15.92
N GLU A 110 16.67 -12.80 15.14
CA GLU A 110 17.76 -12.73 14.17
C GLU A 110 17.36 -11.85 12.96
N THR A 111 18.27 -10.94 12.59
CA THR A 111 18.17 -10.14 11.36
C THR A 111 19.22 -10.58 10.36
N THR A 112 18.80 -10.97 9.16
CA THR A 112 19.69 -11.41 8.07
C THR A 112 19.49 -10.54 6.83
N VAL A 113 20.58 -10.18 6.14
CA VAL A 113 20.49 -9.61 4.78
C VAL A 113 20.18 -10.75 3.81
N ILE A 114 19.05 -10.67 3.12
CA ILE A 114 18.62 -11.71 2.17
C ILE A 114 18.81 -11.29 0.70
N TYR A 115 18.98 -10.00 0.45
CA TYR A 115 19.34 -9.45 -0.86
C TYR A 115 20.08 -8.12 -0.69
N GLU A 116 21.12 -7.88 -1.49
CA GLU A 116 21.83 -6.61 -1.57
C GLU A 116 21.93 -6.17 -3.03
N GLU A 117 21.46 -4.95 -3.31
CA GLU A 117 21.57 -4.36 -4.64
C GLU A 117 22.99 -3.85 -4.89
N VAL A 118 23.66 -4.45 -5.87
CA VAL A 118 25.03 -4.09 -6.27
C VAL A 118 25.10 -3.32 -7.60
N GLY A 119 23.99 -3.23 -8.32
CA GLY A 119 23.86 -2.52 -9.58
C GLY A 119 23.23 -1.13 -9.43
N ASN A 120 22.87 -0.54 -10.56
CA ASN A 120 22.28 0.80 -10.63
C ASN A 120 20.74 0.76 -10.60
N TYR A 121 20.16 0.07 -9.62
CA TYR A 121 18.71 -0.07 -9.47
C TYR A 121 18.21 0.47 -8.12
N ASN A 122 16.98 0.96 -8.10
CA ASN A 122 16.18 1.19 -6.90
C ASN A 122 15.40 -0.08 -6.57
N LEU A 123 15.21 -0.36 -5.28
CA LEU A 123 14.41 -1.47 -4.79
C LEU A 123 12.96 -1.01 -4.54
N GLY A 124 12.01 -1.75 -5.11
CA GLY A 124 10.58 -1.62 -4.81
C GLY A 124 10.18 -2.45 -3.59
N ALA A 125 8.99 -2.18 -3.05
CA ALA A 125 8.49 -2.90 -1.89
C ALA A 125 8.45 -4.42 -2.13
N PRO A 126 8.95 -5.24 -1.18
CA PRO A 126 8.93 -6.68 -1.31
C PRO A 126 7.59 -7.26 -0.88
N SER A 127 7.25 -8.42 -1.43
CA SER A 127 6.14 -9.26 -1.02
C SER A 127 6.66 -10.67 -0.69
N ILE A 128 6.15 -11.30 0.36
CA ILE A 128 6.54 -12.66 0.78
C ILE A 128 5.63 -13.68 0.10
N ALA A 129 6.21 -14.70 -0.54
CA ALA A 129 5.43 -15.78 -1.11
C ALA A 129 4.72 -16.61 -0.02
N PRO A 130 3.46 -17.07 -0.22
CA PRO A 130 2.73 -17.85 0.78
C PRO A 130 3.45 -19.10 1.29
N ASN A 131 4.28 -19.73 0.45
CA ASN A 131 5.11 -20.88 0.81
C ASN A 131 6.34 -20.55 1.69
N ARG A 132 6.58 -19.26 1.98
CA ARG A 132 7.68 -18.73 2.80
C ARG A 132 9.09 -19.13 2.31
N ARG A 133 9.26 -19.38 1.02
CA ARG A 133 10.57 -19.72 0.43
C ARG A 133 11.31 -18.55 -0.17
N TYR A 134 10.59 -17.59 -0.72
CA TYR A 134 11.16 -16.45 -1.42
C TYR A 134 10.33 -15.18 -1.21
N ILE A 135 10.99 -14.06 -1.46
CA ILE A 135 10.36 -12.78 -1.68
C ILE A 135 10.39 -12.44 -3.17
N GLY A 136 9.47 -11.60 -3.59
CA GLY A 136 9.48 -10.97 -4.90
C GLY A 136 9.41 -9.46 -4.74
N PHE A 137 10.11 -8.74 -5.60
CA PHE A 137 10.19 -7.28 -5.55
C PHE A 137 10.55 -6.71 -6.92
N CYS A 138 10.20 -5.44 -7.11
CA CYS A 138 10.57 -4.68 -8.29
C CYS A 138 11.99 -4.13 -8.16
N ARG A 139 12.73 -4.09 -9.27
CA ARG A 139 13.96 -3.31 -9.44
C ARG A 139 13.81 -2.42 -10.65
N ASN A 140 14.12 -1.14 -10.51
CA ASN A 140 14.05 -0.20 -11.62
C ASN A 140 15.37 0.55 -11.73
N GLU A 141 15.88 0.74 -12.94
CA GLU A 141 17.12 1.50 -13.11
C GLU A 141 17.02 2.91 -12.50
N LYS A 142 18.14 3.41 -11.98
CA LYS A 142 18.20 4.77 -11.45
C LYS A 142 18.27 5.77 -12.60
N VAL A 143 17.29 6.66 -12.66
CA VAL A 143 17.25 7.80 -13.58
C VAL A 143 17.43 9.11 -12.81
N ASN A 144 18.04 10.11 -13.44
CA ASN A 144 18.26 11.41 -12.81
C ASN A 144 17.00 12.29 -12.93
N VAL A 145 16.12 12.18 -11.94
CA VAL A 145 14.87 12.92 -11.83
C VAL A 145 14.70 13.44 -10.41
N PRO A 146 14.12 14.64 -10.22
CA PRO A 146 13.75 15.10 -8.89
C PRO A 146 12.75 14.14 -8.24
N SER A 147 12.86 13.92 -6.94
CA SER A 147 11.86 13.25 -6.11
C SER A 147 11.34 14.26 -5.08
N GLY A 148 10.06 14.17 -4.73
CA GLY A 148 9.44 15.06 -3.76
C GLY A 148 7.95 14.77 -3.56
N PRO A 149 7.29 15.57 -2.72
CA PRO A 149 5.85 15.47 -2.48
C PRO A 149 5.02 15.54 -3.77
N ASN A 150 3.76 15.11 -3.70
CA ASN A 150 2.80 15.17 -4.81
C ASN A 150 3.34 14.56 -6.12
N TYR A 151 3.99 13.39 -6.04
CA TYR A 151 4.47 12.63 -7.20
C TYR A 151 5.47 13.40 -8.10
N THR A 152 6.27 14.29 -7.52
CA THR A 152 7.34 14.99 -8.24
C THR A 152 8.25 13.97 -8.96
N GLY A 153 8.50 14.21 -10.25
CA GLY A 153 9.32 13.34 -11.11
C GLY A 153 8.59 12.13 -11.69
N PHE A 154 7.31 11.90 -11.40
CA PHE A 154 6.61 10.68 -11.79
C PHE A 154 6.44 10.56 -13.31
N LYS A 155 6.06 11.65 -13.99
CA LYS A 155 5.97 11.70 -15.44
C LYS A 155 7.32 11.52 -16.11
N GLU A 156 8.36 12.15 -15.58
CA GLU A 156 9.72 12.04 -16.10
C GLU A 156 10.23 10.59 -15.99
N ARG A 157 10.00 9.92 -14.86
CA ARG A 157 10.34 8.50 -14.69
C ARG A 157 9.64 7.61 -15.69
N TYR A 158 8.34 7.82 -15.93
CA TYR A 158 7.58 7.06 -16.92
C TYR A 158 8.26 7.09 -18.31
N TYR A 159 8.79 8.24 -18.73
CA TYR A 159 9.50 8.33 -20.01
C TYR A 159 10.95 7.86 -19.95
N LEU A 160 11.65 8.02 -18.82
CA LEU A 160 13.09 7.78 -18.72
C LEU A 160 13.47 6.35 -18.33
N VAL A 161 12.68 5.67 -17.51
CA VAL A 161 12.95 4.28 -17.13
C VAL A 161 12.69 3.37 -18.34
N LYS A 162 13.66 2.51 -18.64
CA LYS A 162 13.77 1.57 -19.76
C LYS A 162 14.25 0.18 -19.33
N ASP A 163 14.62 0.00 -18.06
CA ASP A 163 14.94 -1.30 -17.46
C ASP A 163 14.25 -1.45 -16.09
N GLY A 164 13.05 -2.04 -16.14
CA GLY A 164 12.31 -2.52 -14.98
C GLY A 164 12.38 -4.04 -14.89
N ARG A 165 12.48 -4.58 -13.67
CA ARG A 165 12.63 -6.02 -13.43
C ARG A 165 11.80 -6.48 -12.25
N ILE A 166 11.29 -7.69 -12.36
CA ILE A 166 10.76 -8.43 -11.21
C ILE A 166 11.82 -9.45 -10.81
N THR A 167 12.23 -9.41 -9.54
CA THR A 167 13.28 -10.26 -8.98
C THR A 167 12.70 -11.13 -7.88
N LEU A 168 13.07 -12.41 -7.89
CA LEU A 168 12.84 -13.32 -6.77
C LEU A 168 14.15 -13.50 -6.00
N ALA A 169 14.10 -13.43 -4.67
CA ALA A 169 15.23 -13.78 -3.80
C ALA A 169 14.79 -14.78 -2.73
N TYR A 170 15.65 -15.74 -2.42
CA TYR A 170 15.37 -16.74 -1.40
C TYR A 170 15.42 -16.13 0.01
N LEU A 171 14.45 -16.50 0.85
CA LEU A 171 14.35 -16.01 2.24
C LEU A 171 15.46 -16.52 3.15
N ASP A 172 16.23 -17.52 2.71
CA ASP A 172 17.43 -18.01 3.39
C ASP A 172 18.71 -17.24 2.99
N GLY A 173 18.61 -16.29 2.05
CA GLY A 173 19.74 -15.50 1.56
C GLY A 173 20.64 -16.24 0.57
N SER A 174 20.25 -17.42 0.07
CA SER A 174 21.06 -18.22 -0.87
C SER A 174 21.21 -17.59 -2.27
N GLY A 175 20.45 -16.54 -2.57
CA GLY A 175 20.59 -15.75 -3.79
C GLY A 175 19.25 -15.26 -4.35
N GLY A 176 19.30 -14.65 -5.54
CA GLY A 176 18.12 -14.21 -6.27
C GLY A 176 18.35 -14.14 -7.76
N PHE A 177 17.26 -14.04 -8.52
CA PHE A 177 17.28 -13.97 -9.99
C PHE A 177 16.12 -13.14 -10.52
N ASP A 178 16.34 -12.51 -11.67
CA ASP A 178 15.28 -11.80 -12.39
C ASP A 178 14.34 -12.83 -13.05
N VAL A 179 13.06 -12.79 -12.67
CA VAL A 179 12.01 -13.64 -13.25
C VAL A 179 11.36 -12.98 -14.47
N PHE A 180 11.29 -11.65 -14.48
CA PHE A 180 10.70 -10.89 -15.58
C PHE A 180 11.45 -9.56 -15.79
N LYS A 181 11.47 -9.07 -17.03
CA LYS A 181 12.09 -7.80 -17.41
C LYS A 181 11.15 -7.04 -18.35
N ASP A 182 11.11 -5.73 -18.18
CA ASP A 182 10.25 -4.82 -18.93
C ASP A 182 11.00 -3.52 -19.27
N THR A 183 10.51 -2.81 -20.27
CA THR A 183 10.99 -1.48 -20.65
C THR A 183 10.27 -0.35 -19.92
N HIS A 184 9.38 -0.68 -18.99
CA HIS A 184 8.63 0.27 -18.17
C HIS A 184 9.12 0.22 -16.72
N GLN A 185 8.89 1.29 -15.97
CA GLN A 185 9.02 1.22 -14.53
C GLN A 185 7.97 0.23 -13.99
N VAL A 186 8.41 -0.79 -13.27
CA VAL A 186 7.53 -1.77 -12.63
C VAL A 186 7.35 -1.47 -11.14
N GLY A 187 6.13 -1.65 -10.62
CA GLY A 187 5.75 -1.33 -9.25
C GLY A 187 4.77 -2.35 -8.66
N HIS A 188 4.39 -2.13 -7.40
CA HIS A 188 3.31 -2.84 -6.71
C HIS A 188 3.33 -4.37 -6.85
N PHE A 189 4.53 -4.99 -6.80
CA PHE A 189 4.62 -6.45 -6.86
C PHE A 189 3.95 -7.10 -5.65
N GLN A 190 3.04 -8.03 -5.88
CA GLN A 190 2.31 -8.75 -4.83
C GLN A 190 2.10 -10.21 -5.23
N PHE A 191 2.43 -11.15 -4.34
CA PHE A 191 2.05 -12.54 -4.53
C PHE A 191 0.54 -12.75 -4.41
N CYS A 192 0.01 -13.71 -5.17
CA CYS A 192 -1.31 -14.25 -4.89
C CYS A 192 -1.33 -14.82 -3.46
N PRO A 193 -2.35 -14.53 -2.64
CA PRO A 193 -2.34 -14.85 -1.21
C PRO A 193 -2.29 -16.35 -0.90
N ASP A 194 -2.71 -17.20 -1.84
CA ASP A 194 -2.78 -18.66 -1.66
C ASP A 194 -1.96 -19.47 -2.69
N ASP A 195 -1.32 -18.80 -3.67
CA ASP A 195 -0.54 -19.45 -4.72
C ASP A 195 0.80 -18.73 -4.94
N SER A 196 1.89 -19.38 -4.57
CA SER A 196 3.23 -18.81 -4.69
C SER A 196 3.77 -18.77 -6.13
N THR A 197 3.05 -19.35 -7.09
CA THR A 197 3.43 -19.36 -8.51
C THR A 197 2.81 -18.21 -9.31
N ILE A 198 1.85 -17.49 -8.71
CA ILE A 198 1.14 -16.37 -9.32
C ILE A 198 1.49 -15.10 -8.54
N ALA A 199 1.76 -14.03 -9.27
CA ALA A 199 1.89 -12.69 -8.72
C ALA A 199 1.18 -11.68 -9.60
N MET A 200 1.05 -10.45 -9.10
CA MET A 200 0.77 -9.29 -9.92
C MET A 200 1.87 -8.24 -9.74
N TYR A 201 1.96 -7.35 -10.71
CA TYR A 201 2.73 -6.11 -10.64
C TYR A 201 2.02 -5.05 -11.49
N CYS A 202 2.50 -3.82 -11.44
CA CYS A 202 2.01 -2.76 -12.31
C CYS A 202 3.10 -2.07 -13.12
N HIS A 203 2.68 -1.43 -14.21
CA HIS A 203 3.45 -0.37 -14.86
C HIS A 203 3.18 0.95 -14.15
N GLU A 204 4.25 1.57 -13.67
CA GLU A 204 4.20 2.85 -12.98
C GLU A 204 4.22 4.01 -13.97
N GLY A 205 3.51 5.08 -13.61
CA GLY A 205 3.46 6.32 -14.37
C GLY A 205 2.11 7.00 -14.20
N PRO A 206 1.99 8.24 -14.71
CA PRO A 206 0.72 8.94 -14.70
C PRO A 206 -0.39 8.11 -15.32
N TRP A 207 -1.51 7.89 -14.63
CA TRP A 207 -2.46 6.82 -15.00
C TRP A 207 -3.03 6.99 -16.40
N HIS A 208 -3.36 8.23 -16.77
CA HIS A 208 -3.81 8.60 -18.12
C HIS A 208 -2.76 8.38 -19.24
N LEU A 209 -1.49 8.13 -18.92
CA LEU A 209 -0.43 7.79 -19.88
C LEU A 209 -0.12 6.29 -19.91
N VAL A 210 -0.50 5.54 -18.87
CA VAL A 210 -0.24 4.10 -18.77
C VAL A 210 -1.33 3.35 -19.52
N THR A 211 -0.98 2.83 -20.70
CA THR A 211 -1.92 2.12 -21.58
C THR A 211 -2.44 0.81 -21.00
N GLN A 212 -1.63 0.13 -20.17
CA GLN A 212 -2.00 -1.08 -19.46
C GLN A 212 -1.25 -1.13 -18.13
N ARG A 213 -1.94 -0.89 -17.01
CA ARG A 213 -1.31 -0.79 -15.69
C ARG A 213 -1.11 -2.14 -15.03
N ILE A 214 -2.18 -2.92 -14.82
CA ILE A 214 -2.13 -4.11 -13.95
C ILE A 214 -1.82 -5.36 -14.77
N TRP A 215 -0.79 -6.10 -14.35
CA TRP A 215 -0.31 -7.31 -14.99
C TRP A 215 -0.30 -8.48 -14.01
N LEU A 216 -0.88 -9.60 -14.43
CA LEU A 216 -0.67 -10.91 -13.82
C LEU A 216 0.63 -11.51 -14.35
N LEU A 217 1.40 -12.13 -13.47
CA LEU A 217 2.65 -12.80 -13.78
C LEU A 217 2.59 -14.25 -13.32
N ASP A 218 2.67 -15.16 -14.29
CA ASP A 218 2.98 -16.57 -14.03
C ASP A 218 4.51 -16.67 -13.83
N LEU A 219 4.93 -17.00 -12.61
CA LEU A 219 6.36 -17.03 -12.25
C LEU A 219 7.06 -18.29 -12.75
N VAL A 220 6.31 -19.36 -13.05
CA VAL A 220 6.86 -20.61 -13.57
C VAL A 220 7.09 -20.47 -15.08
N ALA A 221 6.08 -20.01 -15.81
CA ALA A 221 6.16 -19.76 -17.25
C ALA A 221 6.97 -18.49 -17.57
N ARG A 222 7.08 -17.56 -16.61
CA ARG A 222 7.66 -16.21 -16.77
C ARG A 222 6.90 -15.38 -17.80
N GLU A 223 5.58 -15.53 -17.79
CA GLU A 223 4.68 -14.87 -18.74
C GLU A 223 3.80 -13.85 -18.01
N ALA A 224 3.81 -12.63 -18.55
CA ALA A 224 2.95 -11.56 -18.08
C ALA A 224 1.73 -11.42 -18.99
N ARG A 225 0.57 -11.13 -18.40
CA ARG A 225 -0.67 -10.84 -19.12
C ARG A 225 -1.51 -9.80 -18.40
N PRO A 226 -2.32 -9.00 -19.10
CA PRO A 226 -3.20 -8.03 -18.45
C PRO A 226 -4.12 -8.68 -17.42
N CYS A 227 -4.20 -8.12 -16.22
CA CYS A 227 -5.20 -8.50 -15.22
C CYS A 227 -6.60 -7.99 -15.61
N PHE A 228 -6.65 -6.78 -16.16
CA PHE A 228 -7.83 -6.14 -16.72
C PHE A 228 -7.38 -5.43 -18.00
N ARG A 229 -8.06 -5.67 -19.12
CA ARG A 229 -7.70 -5.03 -20.41
C ARG A 229 -8.23 -3.61 -20.44
N GLN A 230 -7.33 -2.64 -20.25
CA GLN A 230 -7.67 -1.22 -20.27
C GLN A 230 -8.05 -0.74 -21.69
N GLY A 231 -9.10 0.07 -21.77
CA GLY A 231 -9.46 0.88 -22.92
C GLY A 231 -8.89 2.31 -22.85
N GLU A 232 -9.14 3.09 -23.90
CA GLU A 232 -8.65 4.49 -24.02
C GLU A 232 -9.15 5.41 -22.90
N GLN A 233 -10.31 5.12 -22.33
CA GLN A 233 -10.94 5.95 -21.30
C GLN A 233 -10.54 5.52 -19.88
N ASP A 234 -9.82 4.41 -19.73
CA ASP A 234 -9.55 3.82 -18.43
C ASP A 234 -8.31 4.47 -17.81
N SER A 235 -8.40 4.80 -16.53
CA SER A 235 -7.27 5.23 -15.71
C SER A 235 -7.35 4.45 -14.41
N VAL A 236 -6.68 3.30 -14.42
CA VAL A 236 -6.80 2.26 -13.40
C VAL A 236 -5.70 2.39 -12.35
N GLY A 237 -5.97 1.99 -11.11
CA GLY A 237 -4.96 1.74 -10.11
C GLY A 237 -5.50 1.16 -8.79
N HIS A 238 -4.83 1.52 -7.69
CA HIS A 238 -5.05 1.01 -6.32
C HIS A 238 -5.19 -0.51 -6.23
N GLU A 239 -4.44 -1.22 -7.06
CA GLU A 239 -4.54 -2.67 -7.17
C GLU A 239 -4.03 -3.39 -5.92
N PHE A 240 -4.82 -4.31 -5.38
CA PHE A 240 -4.42 -5.21 -4.29
C PHE A 240 -5.16 -6.54 -4.32
N TRP A 241 -4.55 -7.58 -3.73
CA TRP A 241 -5.22 -8.85 -3.52
C TRP A 241 -6.17 -8.76 -2.31
N THR A 242 -7.43 -9.13 -2.49
CA THR A 242 -8.34 -9.38 -1.36
C THR A 242 -7.90 -10.65 -0.62
N GLN A 243 -8.30 -10.78 0.65
CA GLN A 243 -7.86 -11.92 1.47
C GLN A 243 -8.32 -13.28 0.91
N ASP A 244 -9.43 -13.30 0.19
CA ASP A 244 -10.00 -14.48 -0.44
C ASP A 244 -9.57 -14.68 -1.90
N GLY A 245 -8.58 -13.90 -2.38
CA GLY A 245 -7.86 -14.20 -3.62
C GLY A 245 -8.44 -13.58 -4.89
N TYR A 246 -9.25 -12.52 -4.77
CA TYR A 246 -9.59 -11.63 -5.90
C TYR A 246 -8.58 -10.49 -5.99
N ILE A 247 -8.53 -9.85 -7.15
CA ILE A 247 -7.75 -8.64 -7.39
C ILE A 247 -8.74 -7.48 -7.45
N PHE A 248 -8.65 -6.60 -6.46
CA PHE A 248 -9.35 -5.33 -6.47
C PHE A 248 -8.58 -4.31 -7.29
N PHE A 249 -9.29 -3.43 -8.00
CA PHE A 249 -8.75 -2.21 -8.60
C PHE A 249 -9.84 -1.15 -8.74
N ASP A 250 -9.45 0.11 -8.89
CA ASP A 250 -10.35 1.19 -9.25
C ASP A 250 -10.02 1.78 -10.61
N ASP A 251 -11.04 2.27 -11.31
CA ASP A 251 -10.91 3.00 -12.56
C ASP A 251 -11.59 4.36 -12.41
N ARG A 252 -10.79 5.42 -12.60
CA ARG A 252 -11.20 6.81 -12.41
C ARG A 252 -11.74 7.46 -13.68
N GLY A 253 -11.67 6.76 -14.81
CA GLY A 253 -12.01 7.30 -16.11
C GLY A 253 -10.95 8.29 -16.65
N PRO A 254 -11.26 8.97 -17.77
CA PRO A 254 -10.25 9.64 -18.58
C PRO A 254 -9.57 10.83 -17.89
N GLY A 255 -8.27 10.97 -18.12
CA GLY A 255 -7.48 12.14 -17.70
C GLY A 255 -7.11 12.19 -16.22
N HIS A 256 -7.37 11.11 -15.47
CA HIS A 256 -7.03 11.03 -14.05
C HIS A 256 -5.57 10.62 -13.84
N ASP A 257 -4.96 11.10 -12.75
CA ASP A 257 -3.56 10.80 -12.40
C ASP A 257 -3.40 10.02 -11.08
N GLY A 258 -4.51 9.56 -10.52
CA GLY A 258 -4.54 8.55 -9.47
C GLY A 258 -4.38 9.05 -8.03
N THR A 259 -4.44 10.36 -7.76
CA THR A 259 -4.21 10.86 -6.38
C THR A 259 -5.04 12.09 -6.03
N ILE A 260 -5.24 12.29 -4.72
CA ILE A 260 -5.53 13.59 -4.09
C ILE A 260 -4.20 14.33 -3.86
N THR A 261 -4.17 15.64 -4.13
CA THR A 261 -3.02 16.51 -3.86
C THR A 261 -3.11 17.12 -2.46
N SER A 262 -1.99 17.64 -1.93
CA SER A 262 -1.97 18.40 -0.68
C SER A 262 -2.91 19.63 -0.66
N SER A 263 -3.35 20.10 -1.83
CA SER A 263 -4.38 21.13 -1.98
C SER A 263 -5.79 20.60 -1.78
N ARG A 264 -5.94 19.32 -1.39
CA ARG A 264 -7.21 18.61 -1.18
C ARG A 264 -8.07 18.57 -2.44
N THR A 265 -7.40 18.58 -3.59
CA THR A 265 -8.01 18.47 -4.93
C THR A 265 -7.48 17.23 -5.64
N GLN A 266 -8.27 16.68 -6.57
CA GLN A 266 -7.86 15.55 -7.39
C GLN A 266 -6.75 15.99 -8.36
N ALA A 267 -5.73 15.16 -8.53
CA ALA A 267 -4.77 15.32 -9.61
C ALA A 267 -5.41 14.84 -10.93
N VAL A 268 -5.74 15.81 -11.78
CA VAL A 268 -6.27 15.58 -13.13
C VAL A 268 -5.38 16.30 -14.15
N ALA A 269 -5.11 15.66 -15.29
CA ALA A 269 -4.28 16.24 -16.36
C ALA A 269 -4.91 17.48 -17.00
N THR A 270 -6.24 17.60 -16.92
CA THR A 270 -7.05 18.75 -17.32
C THR A 270 -8.13 18.99 -16.27
N GLU A 271 -8.36 20.25 -15.89
CA GLU A 271 -9.54 20.62 -15.08
C GLU A 271 -10.80 20.37 -15.92
N VAL A 272 -11.28 19.13 -15.96
CA VAL A 272 -12.57 18.81 -16.59
C VAL A 272 -13.65 19.16 -15.56
N PRO A 273 -14.51 20.16 -15.83
CA PRO A 273 -15.63 20.44 -14.95
C PRO A 273 -16.45 19.15 -14.79
N VAL A 274 -16.88 18.83 -13.56
CA VAL A 274 -17.65 17.62 -13.19
C VAL A 274 -18.85 17.36 -14.13
N LYS A 275 -19.33 18.39 -14.84
CA LYS A 275 -20.46 18.34 -15.78
C LYS A 275 -20.16 17.71 -17.15
N GLU A 276 -18.90 17.39 -17.48
CA GLU A 276 -18.53 16.78 -18.78
C GLU A 276 -17.99 15.33 -18.66
N ARG A 277 -18.11 14.68 -17.50
CA ARG A 277 -17.67 13.29 -17.34
C ARG A 277 -18.58 12.36 -18.18
N THR A 278 -18.03 11.85 -19.28
CA THR A 278 -18.67 10.87 -20.17
C THR A 278 -18.71 9.45 -19.57
N MET A 279 -17.92 9.20 -18.51
CA MET A 279 -17.78 7.91 -17.84
C MET A 279 -18.04 8.04 -16.34
N ILE A 280 -18.76 7.08 -15.78
CA ILE A 280 -18.89 6.89 -14.33
C ILE A 280 -17.69 6.03 -13.88
N PRO A 281 -16.86 6.49 -12.93
CA PRO A 281 -15.80 5.68 -12.33
C PRO A 281 -16.34 4.36 -11.78
N PHE A 282 -15.51 3.34 -11.66
CA PHE A 282 -15.93 2.05 -11.14
C PHE A 282 -14.83 1.38 -10.33
N VAL A 283 -15.21 0.41 -9.51
CA VAL A 283 -14.28 -0.57 -8.94
C VAL A 283 -14.49 -1.93 -9.58
N GLY A 284 -13.41 -2.65 -9.77
CA GLY A 284 -13.39 -3.98 -10.36
C GLY A 284 -12.88 -5.03 -9.38
N LEU A 285 -13.45 -6.22 -9.47
CA LEU A 285 -12.88 -7.44 -8.90
C LEU A 285 -12.56 -8.38 -10.06
N ALA A 286 -11.29 -8.76 -10.18
CA ALA A 286 -10.86 -9.80 -11.10
C ALA A 286 -10.49 -11.08 -10.35
N ASP A 287 -10.70 -12.25 -10.95
CA ASP A 287 -10.16 -13.50 -10.40
C ASP A 287 -8.64 -13.59 -10.62
N ARG A 288 -7.99 -14.61 -10.03
CA ARG A 288 -6.57 -14.90 -10.25
C ARG A 288 -6.20 -15.15 -11.71
N ASN A 289 -7.20 -15.32 -12.58
CA ASN A 289 -7.04 -15.50 -14.00
C ASN A 289 -7.26 -14.21 -14.79
N GLY A 290 -7.45 -13.05 -14.16
CA GLY A 290 -7.69 -11.77 -14.85
C GLY A 290 -9.05 -11.69 -15.52
N ASN A 291 -10.01 -12.54 -15.14
CA ASN A 291 -11.39 -12.40 -15.56
C ASN A 291 -12.09 -11.43 -14.61
N LEU A 292 -12.68 -10.37 -15.14
CA LEU A 292 -13.50 -9.45 -14.37
C LEU A 292 -14.75 -10.17 -13.87
N VAL A 293 -14.82 -10.43 -12.56
CA VAL A 293 -15.96 -11.09 -11.92
C VAL A 293 -17.03 -10.10 -11.47
N LYS A 294 -16.63 -8.86 -11.15
CA LYS A 294 -17.54 -7.82 -10.71
C LYS A 294 -17.05 -6.45 -11.15
N ARG A 295 -17.99 -5.61 -11.58
CA ARG A 295 -17.79 -4.18 -11.88
C ARG A 295 -18.90 -3.41 -11.21
N ILE A 296 -18.55 -2.42 -10.41
CA ILE A 296 -19.52 -1.64 -9.63
C ILE A 296 -19.22 -0.17 -9.87
N ASN A 297 -20.21 0.58 -10.33
CA ASN A 297 -20.09 2.01 -10.46
C ASN A 297 -19.75 2.61 -9.09
N MET A 298 -18.71 3.45 -9.08
CA MET A 298 -18.18 4.08 -7.89
C MET A 298 -18.37 5.59 -8.04
N PRO A 299 -19.57 6.12 -7.72
CA PRO A 299 -19.82 7.56 -7.78
C PRO A 299 -19.08 8.32 -6.67
N TYR A 300 -18.57 7.61 -5.68
CA TYR A 300 -17.79 8.13 -4.57
C TYR A 300 -16.31 8.19 -4.92
N TYR A 301 -15.59 9.05 -4.24
CA TYR A 301 -14.15 9.22 -4.46
C TYR A 301 -13.43 9.03 -3.13
N CYS A 302 -12.58 8.01 -3.04
CA CYS A 302 -11.58 7.89 -1.99
C CYS A 302 -10.19 7.99 -2.58
N ASN A 303 -9.15 8.27 -1.80
CA ASN A 303 -7.80 8.21 -2.34
C ASN A 303 -7.41 6.73 -2.53
N HIS A 304 -7.44 5.95 -1.46
CA HIS A 304 -7.12 4.53 -1.38
C HIS A 304 -8.32 3.72 -0.89
N TYR A 305 -8.24 2.41 -1.09
CA TYR A 305 -9.23 1.45 -0.62
C TYR A 305 -8.53 0.25 0.03
N HIS A 306 -9.21 -0.38 0.96
CA HIS A 306 -8.89 -1.73 1.42
C HIS A 306 -10.19 -2.52 1.64
N ALA A 307 -10.20 -3.79 1.26
CA ALA A 307 -11.37 -4.65 1.40
C ALA A 307 -11.39 -5.36 2.76
N ASN A 308 -12.59 -5.64 3.26
CA ASN A 308 -12.79 -6.58 4.37
C ASN A 308 -12.51 -8.03 3.90
N PRO A 309 -12.46 -9.03 4.82
CA PRO A 309 -12.03 -10.39 4.48
C PRO A 309 -12.82 -11.09 3.37
N ASP A 310 -14.10 -10.78 3.22
CA ASP A 310 -14.98 -11.38 2.21
C ASP A 310 -15.28 -10.44 1.02
N HIS A 311 -14.46 -9.40 0.84
CA HIS A 311 -14.52 -8.42 -0.25
C HIS A 311 -15.88 -7.70 -0.46
N THR A 312 -16.78 -7.73 0.52
CA THR A 312 -18.11 -7.08 0.41
C THR A 312 -18.13 -5.63 0.85
N LEU A 313 -17.22 -5.23 1.74
CA LEU A 313 -17.09 -3.87 2.24
C LEU A 313 -15.70 -3.32 1.95
N LEU A 314 -15.63 -2.11 1.41
CA LEU A 314 -14.39 -1.34 1.32
C LEU A 314 -14.34 -0.35 2.48
N VAL A 315 -13.16 -0.15 3.04
CA VAL A 315 -12.84 1.11 3.72
C VAL A 315 -12.08 2.00 2.74
N GLY A 316 -12.44 3.27 2.67
CA GLY A 316 -11.72 4.26 1.87
C GLY A 316 -11.45 5.55 2.64
N ASP A 317 -10.40 6.26 2.24
CA ASP A 317 -10.06 7.60 2.75
C ASP A 317 -10.51 8.67 1.74
N ASP A 318 -11.76 9.13 1.90
CA ASP A 318 -12.25 10.34 1.23
C ASP A 318 -11.45 11.56 1.74
N VAL A 319 -11.63 12.73 1.14
CA VAL A 319 -10.86 13.96 1.40
C VAL A 319 -10.82 14.34 2.90
N ASP A 320 -11.94 14.15 3.60
CA ASP A 320 -12.14 14.53 5.01
C ASP A 320 -12.41 13.34 5.95
N ASP A 321 -12.97 12.27 5.41
CA ASP A 321 -13.58 11.20 6.18
C ASP A 321 -13.06 9.82 5.76
N LEU A 322 -13.00 8.92 6.72
CA LEU A 322 -13.01 7.50 6.42
C LEU A 322 -14.44 7.09 6.15
N VAL A 323 -14.62 6.27 5.13
CA VAL A 323 -15.93 5.80 4.68
C VAL A 323 -15.92 4.28 4.55
N LEU A 324 -17.07 3.66 4.82
CA LEU A 324 -17.37 2.29 4.46
C LEU A 324 -18.20 2.29 3.19
N ILE A 325 -17.84 1.47 2.23
CA ILE A 325 -18.57 1.34 0.97
C ILE A 325 -18.99 -0.12 0.80
N ASP A 326 -20.28 -0.37 0.94
CA ASP A 326 -20.87 -1.68 0.63
C ASP A 326 -20.91 -1.87 -0.87
N ILE A 327 -20.20 -2.91 -1.31
CA ILE A 327 -20.06 -3.33 -2.69
C ILE A 327 -20.62 -4.75 -2.89
N SER A 328 -21.43 -5.27 -1.98
CA SER A 328 -22.05 -6.60 -2.08
C SER A 328 -23.17 -6.66 -3.13
N GLY A 329 -23.92 -5.57 -3.30
CA GLY A 329 -24.99 -5.43 -4.29
C GLY A 329 -24.50 -4.98 -5.68
N ASP A 330 -25.45 -4.52 -6.49
CA ASP A 330 -25.20 -3.95 -7.83
C ASP A 330 -24.79 -2.47 -7.79
N GLU A 331 -25.10 -1.78 -6.69
CA GLU A 331 -24.80 -0.37 -6.47
C GLU A 331 -23.97 -0.19 -5.20
N ALA A 332 -22.94 0.64 -5.28
CA ALA A 332 -22.14 1.02 -4.13
C ALA A 332 -22.97 1.85 -3.13
N ARG A 333 -22.86 1.56 -1.84
CA ARG A 333 -23.52 2.33 -0.77
C ARG A 333 -22.51 2.82 0.25
N LEU A 334 -22.40 4.13 0.39
CA LEU A 334 -21.43 4.77 1.28
C LEU A 334 -22.03 5.11 2.65
N GLU A 335 -21.31 4.76 3.71
CA GLU A 335 -21.51 5.23 5.08
C GLU A 335 -20.25 5.96 5.55
N VAL A 336 -20.42 7.12 6.21
CA VAL A 336 -19.29 7.82 6.83
C VAL A 336 -18.92 7.14 8.15
N LEU A 337 -17.65 6.77 8.31
CA LEU A 337 -17.13 6.13 9.52
C LEU A 337 -16.66 7.17 10.55
N CYS A 338 -15.78 8.09 10.16
CA CYS A 338 -15.28 9.17 11.03
C CYS A 338 -14.55 10.24 10.22
N THR A 339 -14.26 11.40 10.83
CA THR A 339 -13.39 12.41 10.24
C THR A 339 -11.93 12.20 10.64
N HIS A 340 -11.03 11.96 9.67
CA HIS A 340 -9.63 11.62 9.97
C HIS A 340 -8.73 12.85 10.19
N LYS A 341 -9.10 14.02 9.64
CA LYS A 341 -8.38 15.31 9.83
C LYS A 341 -6.89 15.27 9.39
N THR A 342 -6.57 14.47 8.38
CA THR A 342 -5.19 14.40 7.84
C THR A 342 -4.88 15.60 6.96
N SER A 343 -3.62 16.03 6.95
CA SER A 343 -3.14 17.12 6.12
C SER A 343 -2.93 16.75 4.65
N TRP A 344 -2.76 15.44 4.34
CA TRP A 344 -2.36 14.93 3.02
C TRP A 344 -0.98 15.44 2.55
N HIS A 345 -0.15 15.98 3.44
CA HIS A 345 1.09 16.64 3.05
C HIS A 345 2.17 15.65 2.58
N THR A 346 2.23 14.46 3.19
CA THR A 346 3.22 13.42 2.90
C THR A 346 2.57 12.06 2.80
N GLN A 347 3.19 11.10 2.12
CA GLN A 347 2.68 9.73 2.07
C GLN A 347 2.53 9.10 3.46
N SER A 348 3.40 9.44 4.41
CA SER A 348 3.29 8.98 5.81
C SER A 348 2.06 9.55 6.53
N SER A 349 1.52 10.68 6.09
CA SER A 349 0.28 11.25 6.63
C SER A 349 -0.99 10.73 5.95
N HIS A 350 -0.88 10.02 4.82
CA HIS A 350 -2.07 9.43 4.18
C HIS A 350 -2.71 8.41 5.11
N CYS A 351 -4.05 8.37 5.12
CA CYS A 351 -4.77 7.55 6.08
C CYS A 351 -4.56 6.06 5.87
N HIS A 352 -4.50 5.61 4.60
CA HIS A 352 -4.27 4.22 4.20
C HIS A 352 -5.08 3.21 5.04
N PRO A 353 -6.40 3.42 5.19
CA PRO A 353 -7.19 2.63 6.12
C PRO A 353 -7.16 1.15 5.76
N THR A 354 -6.90 0.29 6.74
CA THR A 354 -6.70 -1.15 6.53
C THR A 354 -7.53 -1.95 7.53
N TRP A 355 -8.22 -2.98 7.03
CA TRP A 355 -9.01 -3.90 7.84
C TRP A 355 -8.11 -4.87 8.61
N SER A 356 -8.49 -5.22 9.84
CA SER A 356 -7.94 -6.37 10.54
C SER A 356 -8.29 -7.68 9.82
N TRP A 357 -7.47 -8.71 10.02
CA TRP A 357 -7.68 -10.03 9.41
C TRP A 357 -9.03 -10.67 9.73
N ASP A 358 -9.62 -10.34 10.88
CA ASP A 358 -10.95 -10.81 11.28
C ASP A 358 -12.11 -9.88 10.86
N GLY A 359 -11.81 -8.77 10.17
CA GLY A 359 -12.80 -7.84 9.64
C GLY A 359 -13.54 -7.02 10.71
N LYS A 360 -13.02 -6.92 11.94
CA LYS A 360 -13.71 -6.22 13.04
C LYS A 360 -13.17 -4.82 13.32
N ARG A 361 -11.99 -4.51 12.81
CA ARG A 361 -11.27 -3.26 13.13
C ARG A 361 -10.66 -2.66 11.89
N ILE A 362 -10.51 -1.34 11.92
CA ILE A 362 -9.84 -0.57 10.89
C ILE A 362 -8.72 0.23 11.56
N LEU A 363 -7.50 0.11 11.05
CA LEU A 363 -6.34 0.92 11.42
C LEU A 363 -6.14 2.03 10.38
N TYR A 364 -5.79 3.23 10.80
CA TYR A 364 -5.44 4.34 9.91
C TYR A 364 -4.43 5.29 10.54
N ALA A 365 -3.76 6.09 9.70
CA ALA A 365 -2.87 7.17 10.13
C ALA A 365 -3.54 8.56 10.03
N SER A 366 -3.12 9.48 10.89
CA SER A 366 -3.44 10.90 10.74
C SER A 366 -2.40 11.76 11.46
N ASP A 367 -2.07 12.91 10.87
CA ASP A 367 -1.18 13.90 11.44
C ASP A 367 -1.91 15.10 12.06
N CYS A 368 -3.20 14.94 12.41
CA CYS A 368 -4.04 16.00 12.96
C CYS A 368 -3.49 16.67 14.23
N SER A 369 -2.54 16.03 14.93
CA SER A 369 -1.84 16.57 16.10
C SER A 369 -0.43 17.11 15.79
N GLY A 370 -0.08 17.30 14.51
CA GLY A 370 1.24 17.75 14.03
C GLY A 370 2.30 16.65 13.86
N ARG A 371 2.04 15.43 14.34
CA ARG A 371 2.86 14.23 14.16
C ARG A 371 1.96 13.11 13.65
N VAL A 372 2.49 12.21 12.82
CA VAL A 372 1.72 11.05 12.36
C VAL A 372 1.45 10.12 13.54
N ASN A 373 0.17 9.84 13.80
CA ASN A 373 -0.27 8.90 14.80
C ASN A 373 -1.17 7.83 14.21
N LEU A 374 -1.20 6.67 14.87
CA LEU A 374 -2.06 5.55 14.52
C LEU A 374 -3.35 5.60 15.34
N TYR A 375 -4.45 5.36 14.64
CA TYR A 375 -5.81 5.36 15.17
C TYR A 375 -6.53 4.09 14.73
N MET A 376 -7.47 3.64 15.55
CA MET A 376 -8.23 2.43 15.30
C MET A 376 -9.70 2.63 15.62
N ILE A 377 -10.56 2.01 14.81
CA ILE A 377 -12.02 2.00 14.98
C ILE A 377 -12.51 0.56 14.91
N GLU A 378 -13.47 0.21 15.78
CA GLU A 378 -14.22 -1.04 15.70
C GLU A 378 -15.43 -0.86 14.78
N VAL A 379 -15.73 -1.87 13.96
CA VAL A 379 -16.79 -1.82 12.94
C VAL A 379 -17.96 -2.72 13.28
#